data_AF-A0A0E3NVS3-F1
#
_entry.id   AF-A0A0E3NVS3-F1
#
_cell.length_a   1.000
_cell.length_b   1.000
_cell.length_c   1.000
_cell.angle_alpha   90.00
_cell.angle_beta   90.00
_cell.angle_gamma   90.00
#
_symmetry.space_group_name_H-M   'P 1'
#
loop_
_entity.id
_entity.type
_entity.pdbx_description
1 polymer ?
#
loop_
_entity_poly.entity_id
_entity_poly.type
_entity_poly.pdbx_seq_one_letter_code
_entity_poly.pdbx_strand_id
1 'polypeptide(L)'
;MPNINVYGLLLTRDFKHPLSKMVSERWYDLHNLTGSNFLLIAFNPPTEWRDDFKKYWTEKLGEEFEIFWEEWKSGFMPGGAVQYGDLFEPEIKISQYPCLILFTDPNNLECQKVVVRSLPDWDVDSLYYLLSGMIESIKECGKKPEEKRLECLQSSLTSPTAKFLDHYKHVKMQALDYMKKHPSQILLTTANFIFAFSSANILSLGETATILLDVIKKMK
;
A
#
# COMPACT_ATOMS: atom_id res chain seq x y z
N MET A 1 -2.57 -27.32 -8.40
CA MET A 1 -2.79 -25.87 -8.48
C MET A 1 -2.33 -25.24 -7.17
N PRO A 2 -1.65 -24.08 -7.21
CA PRO A 2 -1.15 -23.42 -6.01
C PRO A 2 -2.31 -23.00 -5.08
N ASN A 3 -2.03 -22.93 -3.77
CA ASN A 3 -3.00 -22.61 -2.71
C ASN A 3 -3.31 -21.09 -2.65
N ILE A 4 -3.64 -20.48 -3.78
CA ILE A 4 -3.97 -19.06 -3.86
C ILE A 4 -5.43 -18.87 -3.47
N ASN A 5 -5.66 -18.06 -2.43
CA ASN A 5 -6.97 -17.83 -1.84
C ASN A 5 -7.53 -16.42 -2.14
N VAL A 6 -6.65 -15.50 -2.56
CA VAL A 6 -6.97 -14.13 -2.90
C VAL A 6 -6.10 -13.70 -4.08
N TYR A 7 -6.69 -12.94 -4.99
CA TYR A 7 -6.04 -12.34 -6.15
C TYR A 7 -6.20 -10.83 -6.07
N GLY A 8 -5.17 -10.11 -6.49
CA GLY A 8 -5.09 -8.67 -6.43
C GLY A 8 -4.62 -8.08 -7.75
N LEU A 9 -5.27 -7.02 -8.19
CA LEU A 9 -4.89 -6.24 -9.37
C LEU A 9 -4.63 -4.79 -8.97
N LEU A 10 -3.41 -4.30 -9.23
CA LEU A 10 -3.08 -2.88 -9.12
C LEU A 10 -3.33 -2.21 -10.45
N LEU A 11 -4.32 -1.30 -10.49
CA LEU A 11 -4.65 -0.54 -11.69
C LEU A 11 -4.35 0.95 -11.49
N THR A 12 -3.77 1.55 -12.51
CA THR A 12 -3.58 2.99 -12.65
C THR A 12 -3.86 3.41 -14.08
N ARG A 13 -4.38 4.63 -14.25
CA ARG A 13 -4.53 5.27 -15.57
C ARG A 13 -3.39 6.22 -15.90
N ASP A 14 -2.56 6.56 -14.91
CA ASP A 14 -1.44 7.46 -15.05
C ASP A 14 -0.12 6.74 -14.76
N PHE A 15 0.72 6.63 -15.78
CA PHE A 15 2.06 6.02 -15.70
C PHE A 15 3.05 6.88 -14.92
N LYS A 16 2.78 8.18 -14.77
CA LYS A 16 3.61 9.09 -13.97
C LYS A 16 3.21 9.09 -12.50
N HIS A 17 2.08 8.47 -12.15
CA HIS A 17 1.65 8.34 -10.76
C HIS A 17 2.72 7.60 -9.93
N PRO A 18 2.99 8.02 -8.68
CA PRO A 18 3.98 7.37 -7.80
C PRO A 18 3.79 5.85 -7.65
N LEU A 19 2.55 5.36 -7.74
CA LEU A 19 2.22 3.92 -7.78
C LEU A 19 2.99 3.16 -8.86
N SER A 20 3.07 3.69 -10.08
CA SER A 20 3.76 3.03 -11.20
C SER A 20 5.25 2.90 -10.91
N LYS A 21 5.85 3.97 -10.38
CA LYS A 21 7.26 3.99 -9.96
C LYS A 21 7.51 3.02 -8.81
N MET A 22 6.67 3.04 -7.79
CA MET A 22 6.75 2.14 -6.63
C MET A 22 6.64 0.67 -7.04
N VAL A 23 5.70 0.34 -7.93
CA VAL A 23 5.58 -1.00 -8.54
C VAL A 23 6.88 -1.38 -9.25
N SER A 24 7.43 -0.51 -10.10
CA SER A 24 8.67 -0.80 -10.83
C SER A 24 9.88 -1.02 -9.90
N GLU A 25 10.03 -0.19 -8.87
CA GLU A 25 11.21 -0.17 -7.98
C GLU A 25 11.13 -1.20 -6.83
N ARG A 26 9.93 -1.52 -6.36
CA ARG A 26 9.69 -2.38 -5.18
C ARG A 26 8.96 -3.68 -5.51
N TRP A 27 8.90 -4.05 -6.78
CA TRP A 27 8.13 -5.22 -7.23
C TRP A 27 8.49 -6.50 -6.47
N TYR A 28 9.80 -6.76 -6.34
CA TYR A 28 10.33 -7.91 -5.62
C TYR A 28 9.90 -7.94 -4.15
N ASP A 29 9.87 -6.77 -3.49
CA ASP A 29 9.48 -6.68 -2.09
C ASP A 29 7.98 -6.94 -1.92
N LEU A 30 7.14 -6.29 -2.74
CA LEU A 30 5.68 -6.50 -2.76
C LEU A 30 5.34 -7.98 -2.93
N HIS A 31 6.07 -8.63 -3.82
CA HIS A 31 5.89 -10.03 -4.14
C HIS A 31 6.27 -10.99 -3.02
N ASN A 32 7.39 -10.74 -2.34
CA ASN A 32 7.76 -11.51 -1.16
C ASN A 32 6.73 -11.35 -0.03
N LEU A 33 6.12 -10.17 0.09
CA LEU A 33 5.08 -9.93 1.08
C LEU A 33 3.83 -10.77 0.82
N THR A 34 3.44 -11.01 -0.44
CA THR A 34 2.22 -11.76 -0.78
C THR A 34 2.28 -13.22 -0.34
N GLY A 35 3.47 -13.84 -0.41
CA GLY A 35 3.69 -15.22 -0.02
C GLY A 35 2.92 -16.24 -0.88
N SER A 36 2.51 -17.36 -0.29
CA SER A 36 1.92 -18.49 -1.04
C SER A 36 0.45 -18.29 -1.42
N ASN A 37 -0.33 -17.56 -0.62
CA ASN A 37 -1.80 -17.59 -0.67
C ASN A 37 -2.45 -16.33 -1.25
N PHE A 38 -1.64 -15.34 -1.64
CA PHE A 38 -2.08 -14.11 -2.29
C PHE A 38 -1.27 -13.88 -3.57
N LEU A 39 -1.95 -13.58 -4.67
CA LEU A 39 -1.33 -13.23 -5.95
C LEU A 39 -1.60 -11.76 -6.26
N LEU A 40 -0.56 -10.95 -6.44
CA LEU A 40 -0.66 -9.55 -6.82
C LEU A 40 -0.15 -9.37 -8.26
N ILE A 41 -0.98 -8.78 -9.11
CA ILE A 41 -0.69 -8.54 -10.52
C ILE A 41 -0.72 -7.03 -10.77
N ALA A 42 0.28 -6.54 -11.50
CA ALA A 42 0.35 -5.17 -11.99
C ALA A 42 1.03 -5.19 -13.36
N PHE A 43 0.50 -4.36 -14.26
CA PHE A 43 0.97 -4.29 -15.64
C PHE A 43 2.05 -3.23 -15.80
N ASN A 44 3.12 -3.33 -15.02
CA ASN A 44 4.30 -2.49 -15.17
C ASN A 44 5.55 -3.35 -14.94
N PRO A 45 6.45 -3.48 -15.93
CA PRO A 45 7.64 -4.29 -15.76
C PRO A 45 8.53 -3.71 -14.64
N PRO A 46 9.18 -4.56 -13.81
CA PRO A 46 10.20 -4.11 -12.87
C PRO A 46 11.36 -3.46 -13.61
N THR A 47 12.05 -2.52 -12.95
CA THR A 47 13.24 -1.87 -13.52
C THR A 47 14.37 -2.85 -13.79
N GLU A 48 14.43 -3.93 -13.00
CA GLU A 48 15.38 -5.02 -13.15
C GLU A 48 14.65 -6.36 -13.05
N TRP A 49 14.74 -7.17 -14.10
CA TRP A 49 14.28 -8.55 -14.08
C TRP A 49 15.38 -9.44 -13.51
N ARG A 50 15.14 -10.01 -12.32
CA ARG A 50 16.04 -10.98 -11.70
C ARG A 50 15.63 -12.41 -12.09
N ASP A 51 16.59 -13.33 -12.20
CA ASP A 51 16.32 -14.72 -12.65
C ASP A 51 15.38 -15.50 -11.72
N ASP A 52 15.41 -15.18 -10.43
CA ASP A 52 14.50 -15.73 -9.41
C ASP A 52 13.03 -15.35 -9.65
N PHE A 53 12.80 -14.27 -10.39
CA PHE A 53 11.47 -13.77 -10.70
C PHE A 53 10.72 -14.67 -11.67
N LYS A 54 11.40 -15.11 -12.73
CA LYS A 54 10.84 -16.05 -13.70
C LYS A 54 10.43 -17.34 -12.98
N LYS A 55 11.34 -17.86 -12.16
CA LYS A 55 11.10 -19.06 -11.34
C LYS A 55 9.87 -18.92 -10.46
N TYR A 56 9.71 -17.80 -9.75
CA TYR A 56 8.52 -17.60 -8.92
C TYR A 56 7.23 -17.69 -9.73
N TRP A 57 7.13 -16.98 -10.86
CA TRP A 57 5.87 -16.95 -11.60
C TRP A 57 5.57 -18.27 -12.28
N THR A 58 6.59 -19.01 -12.70
CA THR A 58 6.45 -20.41 -13.12
C THR A 58 5.94 -21.29 -11.96
N GLU A 59 6.40 -21.09 -10.73
CA GLU A 59 5.85 -21.79 -9.54
C GLU A 59 4.38 -21.42 -9.24
N LYS A 60 3.95 -20.19 -9.54
CA LYS A 60 2.59 -19.69 -9.27
C LYS A 60 1.57 -19.96 -10.36
N LEU A 61 1.97 -19.85 -11.62
CA LEU A 61 1.09 -19.93 -12.77
C LEU A 61 1.26 -21.24 -13.54
N GLY A 62 2.29 -22.02 -13.22
CA GLY A 62 2.61 -23.29 -13.86
C GLY A 62 3.64 -23.13 -14.97
N GLU A 63 4.08 -24.28 -15.51
CA GLU A 63 5.12 -24.35 -16.54
C GLU A 63 4.74 -23.62 -17.84
N GLU A 64 3.45 -23.44 -18.11
CA GLU A 64 2.95 -22.70 -19.27
C GLU A 64 3.29 -21.21 -19.23
N PHE A 65 3.56 -20.65 -18.04
CA PHE A 65 3.99 -19.26 -17.90
C PHE A 65 5.29 -18.95 -18.65
N GLU A 66 6.15 -19.96 -18.83
CA GLU A 66 7.38 -19.86 -19.62
C GLU A 66 7.13 -19.34 -21.04
N ILE A 67 5.97 -19.66 -21.61
CA ILE A 67 5.54 -19.23 -22.95
C ILE A 67 5.21 -17.72 -22.95
N PHE A 68 4.62 -17.21 -21.88
CA PHE A 68 4.20 -15.82 -21.73
C PHE A 68 5.30 -14.88 -21.19
N TRP A 69 6.40 -15.45 -20.68
CA TRP A 69 7.49 -14.70 -20.04
C TRP A 69 8.13 -13.65 -20.95
N GLU A 70 8.40 -13.99 -22.21
CA GLU A 70 9.02 -13.05 -23.16
C GLU A 70 8.10 -11.89 -23.50
N GLU A 71 6.80 -12.15 -23.64
CA GLU A 71 5.77 -11.11 -23.85
C GLU A 71 5.69 -10.18 -22.63
N TRP A 72 5.69 -10.75 -21.41
CA TRP A 72 5.72 -9.97 -20.16
C TRP A 72 6.95 -9.07 -20.05
N LYS A 73 8.14 -9.58 -20.39
CA LYS A 73 9.39 -8.79 -20.38
C LYS A 73 9.36 -7.65 -21.38
N SER A 74 8.72 -7.84 -22.53
CA SER A 74 8.57 -6.80 -23.55
C SER A 74 7.63 -5.67 -23.11
N GLY A 75 6.87 -5.88 -22.03
CA GLY A 75 5.92 -4.95 -21.46
C GLY A 75 4.55 -5.04 -22.16
N PHE A 76 3.49 -4.76 -21.41
CA PHE A 76 2.16 -4.59 -22.00
C PHE A 76 1.98 -3.18 -22.55
N MET A 77 1.12 -3.07 -23.57
CA MET A 77 0.73 -1.76 -24.09
C MET A 77 0.11 -0.89 -22.97
N PRO A 78 0.52 0.39 -22.86
CA PRO A 78 -0.06 1.34 -21.92
C PRO A 78 -1.60 1.36 -22.00
N GLY A 79 -2.28 1.18 -20.87
CA GLY A 79 -3.75 1.20 -20.79
C GLY A 79 -4.45 -0.14 -20.97
N GLY A 80 -3.74 -1.23 -21.30
CA GLY A 80 -4.33 -2.58 -21.40
C GLY A 80 -5.01 -3.05 -20.10
N ALA A 81 -4.50 -2.60 -18.95
CA ALA A 81 -5.06 -2.89 -17.64
C ALA A 81 -6.47 -2.30 -17.40
N VAL A 82 -6.84 -1.25 -18.14
CA VAL A 82 -8.16 -0.59 -18.02
C VAL A 82 -9.27 -1.45 -18.62
N GLN A 83 -8.96 -2.30 -19.61
CA GLN A 83 -9.92 -3.21 -20.24
C GLN A 83 -10.43 -4.30 -19.29
N TYR A 84 -9.75 -4.52 -18.16
CA TYR A 84 -10.20 -5.43 -17.12
C TYR A 84 -11.29 -4.81 -16.22
N GLY A 85 -11.46 -3.47 -16.23
CA GLY A 85 -12.44 -2.79 -15.36
C GLY A 85 -13.88 -3.24 -15.55
N ASP A 86 -14.23 -3.60 -16.79
CA ASP A 86 -15.57 -4.03 -17.19
C ASP A 86 -15.87 -5.50 -16.81
N LEU A 87 -14.86 -6.24 -16.37
CA LEU A 87 -14.97 -7.66 -15.97
C LEU A 87 -15.41 -7.83 -14.50
N PHE A 88 -15.52 -6.73 -13.76
CA PHE A 88 -15.74 -6.75 -12.31
C PHE A 88 -17.11 -6.22 -11.92
N GLU A 89 -17.68 -6.82 -10.86
CA GLU A 89 -18.90 -6.35 -10.21
C GLU A 89 -18.59 -5.89 -8.78
N PRO A 90 -18.80 -4.60 -8.42
CA PRO A 90 -19.29 -3.52 -9.29
C PRO A 90 -18.24 -3.01 -10.28
N GLU A 91 -18.72 -2.40 -11.37
CA GLU A 91 -17.87 -1.70 -12.35
C GLU A 91 -16.99 -0.65 -11.66
N ILE A 92 -15.73 -0.56 -12.10
CA ILE A 92 -14.74 0.31 -11.50
C ILE A 92 -14.88 1.72 -12.04
N LYS A 93 -15.27 2.66 -11.16
CA LYS A 93 -15.43 4.06 -11.54
C LYS A 93 -14.09 4.72 -11.77
N ILE A 94 -14.04 5.66 -12.71
CA ILE A 94 -12.85 6.47 -13.01
C ILE A 94 -12.27 7.15 -11.76
N SER A 95 -13.13 7.64 -10.86
CA SER A 95 -12.72 8.30 -9.62
C SER A 95 -12.05 7.36 -8.62
N GLN A 96 -12.09 6.04 -8.85
CA GLN A 96 -11.47 5.07 -7.96
C GLN A 96 -10.01 4.80 -8.31
N TYR A 97 -9.55 5.18 -9.49
CA TYR A 97 -8.15 5.03 -9.90
C TYR A 97 -7.26 6.09 -9.23
N PRO A 98 -6.00 5.75 -8.88
CA PRO A 98 -5.44 4.40 -8.89
C PRO A 98 -6.04 3.52 -7.79
N CYS A 99 -6.14 2.21 -8.01
CA CYS A 99 -6.77 1.28 -7.06
C CYS A 99 -6.10 -0.08 -6.98
N LEU A 100 -6.32 -0.74 -5.85
CA LEU A 100 -6.17 -2.17 -5.65
C LEU A 100 -7.54 -2.83 -5.73
N ILE A 101 -7.68 -3.82 -6.60
CA ILE A 101 -8.88 -4.66 -6.75
C ILE A 101 -8.55 -6.02 -6.16
N LEU A 102 -9.49 -6.60 -5.41
CA LEU A 102 -9.32 -7.92 -4.80
C LEU A 102 -10.51 -8.82 -5.09
N PHE A 103 -10.23 -10.07 -5.43
CA PHE A 103 -11.21 -11.13 -5.66
C PHE A 103 -10.67 -12.46 -5.15
N THR A 104 -11.56 -13.45 -4.96
CA THR A 104 -11.23 -14.71 -4.29
C THR A 104 -11.42 -15.94 -5.16
N ASP A 105 -12.17 -15.82 -6.27
CA ASP A 105 -12.42 -16.90 -7.22
C ASP A 105 -12.06 -16.42 -8.64
N PRO A 106 -11.01 -16.97 -9.27
CA PRO A 106 -10.60 -16.60 -10.61
C PRO A 106 -11.42 -17.28 -11.71
N ASN A 107 -12.15 -18.37 -11.40
CA ASN A 107 -12.84 -19.21 -12.38
C ASN A 107 -14.28 -18.75 -12.66
N ASN A 108 -14.83 -17.89 -11.81
CA ASN A 108 -16.14 -17.30 -12.03
C ASN A 108 -16.04 -16.08 -12.98
N LEU A 109 -15.97 -16.38 -14.28
CA LEU A 109 -15.80 -15.39 -15.35
C LEU A 109 -17.07 -14.59 -15.67
N GLU A 110 -18.25 -15.01 -15.19
CA GLU A 110 -19.52 -14.38 -15.58
C GLU A 110 -19.84 -13.12 -14.78
N CYS A 111 -19.29 -12.94 -13.57
CA CYS A 111 -19.25 -11.68 -12.80
C CYS A 111 -18.33 -11.85 -11.56
N GLN A 112 -17.11 -11.33 -11.61
CA GLN A 112 -16.22 -11.38 -10.44
C GLN A 112 -16.62 -10.31 -9.42
N LYS A 113 -17.18 -10.74 -8.29
CA LYS A 113 -17.39 -9.86 -7.15
C LYS A 113 -16.06 -9.40 -6.59
N VAL A 114 -15.86 -8.08 -6.55
CA VAL A 114 -14.59 -7.48 -6.13
C VAL A 114 -14.73 -6.56 -4.94
N VAL A 115 -13.62 -6.43 -4.21
CA VAL A 115 -13.37 -5.33 -3.30
C VAL A 115 -12.45 -4.33 -4.01
N VAL A 116 -12.91 -3.09 -4.15
CA VAL A 116 -12.12 -2.02 -4.77
C VAL A 116 -11.64 -1.05 -3.70
N ARG A 117 -10.33 -0.88 -3.59
CA ARG A 117 -9.67 0.06 -2.69
C ARG A 117 -8.90 1.11 -3.49
N SER A 118 -9.43 2.33 -3.56
CA SER A 118 -8.70 3.47 -4.08
C SER A 118 -7.47 3.78 -3.24
N LEU A 119 -6.39 4.10 -3.94
CA LEU A 119 -5.08 4.44 -3.40
C LEU A 119 -4.88 5.96 -3.50
N PRO A 120 -4.32 6.60 -2.47
CA PRO A 120 -4.07 8.04 -2.47
C PRO A 120 -2.89 8.40 -3.38
N ASP A 121 -2.79 9.68 -3.75
CA ASP A 121 -1.63 10.22 -4.46
C ASP A 121 -0.53 10.60 -3.45
N TRP A 122 0.07 9.58 -2.85
CA TRP A 122 1.19 9.73 -1.92
C TRP A 122 2.52 9.43 -2.61
N ASP A 123 3.62 9.83 -1.97
CA ASP A 123 4.96 9.48 -2.43
C ASP A 123 5.20 7.95 -2.46
N VAL A 124 6.24 7.53 -3.19
CA VAL A 124 6.59 6.13 -3.44
C VAL A 124 6.71 5.31 -2.15
N ASP A 125 7.42 5.82 -1.15
CA ASP A 125 7.68 5.06 0.09
C ASP A 125 6.40 4.96 0.91
N SER A 126 5.64 6.06 1.02
CA SER A 126 4.34 6.05 1.69
C SER A 126 3.33 5.08 1.07
N LEU A 127 3.28 5.01 -0.26
CA LEU A 127 2.46 4.03 -0.98
C LEU A 127 2.90 2.59 -0.72
N TYR A 128 4.21 2.35 -0.70
CA TYR A 128 4.75 1.04 -0.37
C TYR A 128 4.35 0.57 1.04
N TYR A 129 4.45 1.46 2.04
CA TYR A 129 4.03 1.15 3.41
C TYR A 129 2.52 0.91 3.52
N LEU A 130 1.71 1.70 2.80
CA LEU A 130 0.28 1.50 2.71
C LEU A 130 -0.05 0.10 2.17
N LEU A 131 0.50 -0.26 1.00
CA LEU A 131 0.25 -1.56 0.40
C LEU A 131 0.76 -2.71 1.26
N SER A 132 1.93 -2.56 1.89
CA SER A 132 2.46 -3.58 2.81
C SER A 132 1.48 -3.88 3.95
N GLY A 133 0.90 -2.84 4.57
CA GLY A 133 -0.12 -3.00 5.61
C GLY A 133 -1.42 -3.61 5.08
N MET A 134 -1.83 -3.27 3.86
CA MET A 134 -2.98 -3.92 3.20
C MET A 134 -2.72 -5.41 2.94
N ILE A 135 -1.51 -5.78 2.49
CA ILE A 135 -1.12 -7.17 2.21
C ILE A 135 -1.22 -8.04 3.46
N GLU A 136 -0.83 -7.52 4.64
CA GLU A 136 -0.99 -8.23 5.90
C GLU A 136 -2.47 -8.56 6.18
N SER A 137 -3.34 -7.57 6.02
CA SER A 137 -4.79 -7.72 6.19
C SER A 137 -5.39 -8.69 5.17
N ILE A 138 -4.91 -8.64 3.92
CA ILE A 138 -5.32 -9.56 2.85
C ILE A 138 -4.95 -11.00 3.19
N LYS A 139 -3.73 -11.23 3.69
CA LYS A 139 -3.28 -12.56 4.12
C LYS A 139 -4.10 -13.09 5.29
N GLU A 140 -4.49 -12.24 6.22
CA GLU A 140 -5.36 -12.65 7.32
C GLU A 140 -6.76 -13.03 6.82
N CYS A 141 -7.37 -12.22 5.96
CA CYS A 141 -8.65 -12.54 5.34
C CYS A 141 -8.59 -13.79 4.45
N GLY A 142 -7.48 -14.02 3.74
CA GLY A 142 -7.27 -15.21 2.91
C GLY A 142 -7.17 -16.53 3.69
N LYS A 143 -7.01 -16.49 5.02
CA LYS A 143 -7.09 -17.66 5.91
C LYS A 143 -8.54 -18.00 6.32
N LYS A 144 -9.50 -17.11 6.05
CA LYS A 144 -10.91 -17.35 6.35
C LYS A 144 -11.52 -18.36 5.36
N PRO A 145 -12.63 -19.02 5.73
CA PRO A 145 -13.45 -19.78 4.78
C PRO A 145 -13.82 -18.95 3.56
N GLU A 146 -13.85 -19.57 2.39
CA GLU A 146 -14.00 -18.92 1.08
C GLU A 146 -15.17 -17.92 1.05
N GLU A 147 -16.32 -18.33 1.58
CA GLU A 147 -17.55 -17.55 1.64
C GLU A 147 -17.46 -16.28 2.50
N LYS A 148 -16.45 -16.19 3.39
CA LYS A 148 -16.22 -15.04 4.29
C LYS A 148 -15.05 -14.16 3.86
N ARG A 149 -14.24 -14.60 2.90
CA ARG A 149 -13.01 -13.88 2.50
C ARG A 149 -13.34 -12.50 1.97
N LEU A 150 -14.28 -12.40 1.03
CA LEU A 150 -14.62 -11.14 0.38
C LEU A 150 -15.21 -10.12 1.37
N GLU A 151 -16.09 -10.57 2.27
CA GLU A 151 -16.65 -9.74 3.34
C GLU A 151 -15.57 -9.22 4.29
N CYS A 152 -14.64 -10.09 4.69
CA CYS A 152 -13.48 -9.71 5.50
C CYS A 152 -12.64 -8.64 4.79
N LEU A 153 -12.31 -8.85 3.51
CA LEU A 153 -11.54 -7.90 2.72
C LEU A 153 -12.24 -6.54 2.62
N GLN A 154 -13.55 -6.54 2.36
CA GLN A 154 -14.36 -5.33 2.30
C GLN A 154 -14.29 -4.56 3.63
N SER A 155 -14.50 -5.23 4.76
CA SER A 155 -14.46 -4.60 6.09
C SER A 155 -13.08 -4.06 6.44
N SER A 156 -12.03 -4.87 6.24
CA SER A 156 -10.66 -4.56 6.65
C SER A 156 -10.01 -3.47 5.81
N LEU A 157 -10.42 -3.30 4.55
CA LEU A 157 -9.73 -2.39 3.62
C LEU A 157 -10.55 -1.15 3.24
N THR A 158 -11.88 -1.24 3.24
CA THR A 158 -12.73 -0.17 2.70
C THR A 158 -13.56 0.57 3.74
N SER A 159 -13.65 0.04 4.98
CA SER A 159 -14.38 0.71 6.06
C SER A 159 -13.81 2.11 6.36
N PRO A 160 -14.64 3.07 6.81
CA PRO A 160 -14.17 4.39 7.22
C PRO A 160 -13.02 4.33 8.24
N THR A 161 -13.09 3.39 9.18
CA THR A 161 -12.05 3.15 10.18
C THR A 161 -10.75 2.68 9.55
N ALA A 162 -10.78 1.73 8.62
CA ALA A 162 -9.59 1.28 7.91
C ALA A 162 -8.93 2.43 7.16
N LYS A 163 -9.74 3.20 6.41
CA LYS A 163 -9.25 4.38 5.68
C LYS A 163 -8.63 5.41 6.60
N PHE A 164 -9.26 5.69 7.75
CA PHE A 164 -8.74 6.62 8.74
C PHE A 164 -7.39 6.15 9.31
N LEU A 165 -7.28 4.87 9.68
CA LEU A 165 -6.05 4.30 10.23
C LEU A 165 -4.88 4.41 9.25
N ASP A 166 -5.13 4.16 7.95
CA ASP A 166 -4.11 4.33 6.90
C ASP A 166 -3.61 5.77 6.84
N HIS A 167 -4.51 6.75 6.80
CA HIS A 167 -4.15 8.18 6.76
C HIS A 167 -3.44 8.62 8.03
N TYR A 168 -3.92 8.18 9.20
CA TYR A 168 -3.30 8.48 10.48
C TYR A 168 -1.87 7.93 10.57
N LYS A 169 -1.64 6.69 10.11
CA LYS A 169 -0.29 6.10 10.03
C LYS A 169 0.63 6.92 9.13
N HIS A 170 0.14 7.34 7.96
CA HIS A 170 0.91 8.17 7.03
C HIS A 170 1.25 9.55 7.62
N VAL A 171 0.28 10.26 8.18
CA VAL A 171 0.51 11.56 8.85
C VAL A 171 1.50 11.41 10.00
N LYS A 172 1.36 10.35 10.80
CA LYS A 172 2.31 10.05 11.88
C LYS A 172 3.72 9.82 11.35
N MET A 173 3.87 9.07 10.25
CA MET A 173 5.17 8.86 9.60
C MET A 173 5.78 10.15 9.08
N GLN A 174 5.00 10.98 8.38
CA GLN A 174 5.47 12.29 7.89
C GLN A 174 5.88 13.21 9.04
N ALA A 175 5.12 13.23 10.13
CA ALA A 175 5.47 14.00 11.32
C ALA A 175 6.79 13.48 11.93
N LEU A 176 6.97 12.16 12.04
CA LEU A 176 8.20 11.56 12.54
C LEU A 176 9.40 11.88 11.63
N ASP A 177 9.24 11.81 10.32
CA ASP A 177 10.29 12.13 9.35
C ASP A 177 10.66 13.61 9.39
N TYR A 178 9.66 14.50 9.46
CA TYR A 178 9.88 15.93 9.64
C TYR A 178 10.65 16.22 10.94
N MET A 179 10.26 15.59 12.05
CA MET A 179 10.97 15.76 13.33
C MET A 179 12.43 15.32 13.26
N LYS A 180 12.71 14.23 12.54
CA LYS A 180 14.08 13.74 12.31
C LYS A 180 14.91 14.66 11.42
N LYS A 181 14.30 15.22 10.37
CA LYS A 181 14.98 16.11 9.41
C LYS A 181 15.18 17.53 9.93
N HIS A 182 14.30 18.01 10.82
CA HIS A 182 14.31 19.38 11.33
C HIS A 182 14.36 19.44 12.87
N PRO A 183 15.34 18.79 13.52
CA PRO A 183 15.36 18.69 14.98
C PRO A 183 15.48 20.07 15.66
N SER A 184 16.25 20.99 15.07
CA SER A 184 16.41 22.35 15.59
C SER A 184 15.13 23.19 15.50
N GLN A 185 14.37 23.08 14.42
CA GLN A 185 13.10 23.81 14.25
C GLN A 185 12.03 23.31 15.20
N ILE A 186 11.96 21.99 15.43
CA ILE A 186 11.06 21.40 16.42
C ILE A 186 11.43 21.90 17.82
N LEU A 187 12.72 21.84 18.18
CA LEU A 187 13.19 22.32 19.47
C LEU A 187 12.85 23.81 19.67
N LEU A 188 13.10 24.66 18.67
CA LEU A 188 12.79 26.09 18.72
C LEU A 188 11.29 26.35 18.82
N THR A 189 10.47 25.63 18.05
CA THR A 189 9.02 25.78 18.07
C THR A 189 8.46 25.35 19.42
N THR A 190 8.89 24.19 19.94
CA THR A 190 8.51 23.71 21.27
C THR A 190 8.97 24.68 22.36
N ALA A 191 10.20 25.18 22.30
CA ALA A 191 10.68 26.19 23.24
C ALA A 191 9.81 27.46 23.20
N ASN A 192 9.51 27.97 22.01
CA ASN A 192 8.65 29.15 21.84
C ASN A 192 7.24 28.94 22.40
N PHE A 193 6.64 27.76 22.18
CA PHE A 193 5.33 27.43 22.77
C PHE A 193 5.40 27.39 24.29
N ILE A 194 6.39 26.70 24.86
CA ILE A 194 6.52 26.58 26.32
C ILE A 194 6.78 27.97 26.94
N PHE A 195 7.64 28.79 26.34
CA PHE A 195 7.86 30.17 26.78
C PHE A 195 6.59 31.03 26.66
N ALA A 196 5.80 30.87 25.60
CA ALA A 196 4.51 31.54 25.46
C ALA A 196 3.54 31.14 26.58
N PHE A 197 3.42 29.83 26.88
CA PHE A 197 2.60 29.34 28.00
C PHE A 197 3.10 29.86 29.36
N SER A 198 4.42 29.96 29.55
CA SER A 198 4.98 30.52 30.77
C SER A 198 4.71 32.02 30.90
N SER A 199 4.84 32.78 29.81
CA SER A 199 4.52 34.22 29.78
C SER A 199 3.03 34.50 30.00
N ALA A 200 2.17 33.54 29.68
CA ALA A 200 0.74 33.58 29.96
C ALA A 200 0.38 33.10 31.39
N ASN A 201 1.38 32.83 32.25
CA ASN A 201 1.23 32.25 33.59
C ASN A 201 0.51 30.89 33.63
N ILE A 202 0.53 30.14 32.52
CA ILE A 202 -0.08 28.80 32.44
C ILE A 202 0.90 27.73 32.94
N LEU A 203 2.21 27.94 32.77
CA LEU A 203 3.28 27.07 33.27
C LEU A 203 4.32 27.86 34.07
N SER A 204 4.80 27.30 35.17
CA SER A 204 5.93 27.90 35.88
C SER A 204 7.24 27.76 35.09
N LEU A 205 8.22 28.62 35.39
CA LEU A 205 9.55 28.54 34.77
C LEU A 205 10.28 27.21 35.06
N GLY A 206 10.04 26.62 36.23
CA GLY A 206 10.61 25.31 36.61
C GLY A 206 10.02 24.16 35.80
N GLU A 207 8.70 24.16 35.58
CA GLU A 207 8.03 23.19 34.71
C GLU A 207 8.46 23.36 33.25
N THR A 208 8.62 24.60 32.81
CA THR A 208 9.12 24.97 31.47
C THR A 208 10.49 24.34 31.20
N ALA A 209 11.45 24.50 32.10
CA ALA A 209 12.80 23.96 31.95
C ALA A 209 12.81 22.41 31.93
N THR A 210 11.96 21.79 32.75
CA THR A 210 11.86 20.33 32.85
C THR A 210 11.30 19.72 31.56
N ILE A 211 10.23 20.31 31.00
CA ILE A 211 9.62 19.86 29.74
C ILE A 211 10.60 20.00 28.58
N LEU A 212 11.35 21.11 28.53
CA LEU A 212 12.35 21.35 27.47
C LEU A 212 13.47 20.31 27.49
N LEU A 213 13.98 19.97 28.68
CA LEU A 213 15.01 18.94 28.86
C LEU A 213 14.51 17.54 28.45
N ASP A 214 13.26 17.21 28.78
CA ASP A 214 12.65 15.93 28.38
C ASP A 214 12.47 15.81 26.86
N VAL A 215 12.09 16.91 26.18
CA VAL A 215 12.00 16.95 24.71
C VAL A 215 13.39 16.75 24.09
N ILE A 216 14.41 17.46 24.57
CA ILE A 216 15.80 17.30 24.10
C ILE A 216 16.27 15.84 24.28
N LYS A 217 15.94 15.20 25.41
CA LYS A 217 16.34 13.82 25.70
C LYS A 217 15.66 12.80 24.78
N LYS A 218 14.42 13.04 24.37
CA LYS A 218 13.66 12.16 23.45
C LYS A 218 14.02 12.34 21.98
N MET A 219 14.78 13.39 21.65
CA MET A 219 15.26 13.66 20.28
C MET A 219 16.67 13.12 20.00
N LYS A 220 17.37 12.60 21.03
CA LYS A 220 18.60 11.82 20.88
C LYS A 220 18.29 10.34 20.73
#